data_AF-A0A5C2SWL6-F1
#
_entry.id   AF-A0A5C2SWL6-F1
#
_cell.length_a   1.000
_cell.length_b   1.000
_cell.length_c   1.000
_cell.angle_alpha   90.00
_cell.angle_beta   90.00
_cell.angle_gamma   90.00
#
_symmetry.space_group_name_H-M   'P 1'
#
loop_
_entity.id
_entity.type
_entity.pdbx_description
1 polymer ?
#
loop_
_entity_poly.entity_id
_entity_poly.type
_entity_poly.pdbx_seq_one_letter_code
_entity_poly.pdbx_strand_id
1 'polypeptide(L)'
;MSSVAEKVAALRAAPLQVDRIKILADDKDFVFDFFNGTAAKGAGGSTVGATAGNFPALVNNGLAMTLGWLGPCGMNTPHTHPRATEMLYVINGTLTSGMIAENGARFVGNTLNAGQAQIFLQGSIHFQQNELCDPVMFIAALNNEDPGVESIAQRYFGLPPDVVAASLGDLGVQGVTGIEAMIPDNIALGRQECLDRCGIKRGDQPHAQLQPPISTTYSTWPASKTVSYSPSSTHYTRNVQSTGNVFGALAEDASTVASSGGISNSVLIALIVVVGAMALGYVVIGAFWLVGRRRQKKEQAANRWYVRPEMAGRSLVPTEEKYDAPQ
;
A
#
# COMPACT_ATOMS: atom_id res chain seq x y z
N MET A 1 35.42 14.54 -11.09
CA MET A 1 34.35 14.89 -10.14
C MET A 1 34.43 13.91 -8.99
N SER A 2 34.31 14.37 -7.74
CA SER A 2 34.24 13.46 -6.59
C SER A 2 32.98 12.59 -6.70
N SER A 3 33.10 11.34 -6.28
CA SER A 3 31.95 10.44 -6.15
C SER A 3 30.98 10.94 -5.09
N VAL A 4 29.73 10.46 -5.14
CA VAL A 4 28.72 10.76 -4.11
C VAL A 4 29.21 10.35 -2.72
N ALA A 5 29.83 9.18 -2.59
CA ALA A 5 30.36 8.69 -1.32
C ALA A 5 31.46 9.62 -0.74
N GLU A 6 32.38 10.10 -1.58
CA GLU A 6 33.40 11.06 -1.16
C GLU A 6 32.80 12.40 -0.73
N LYS A 7 31.82 12.92 -1.48
CA LYS A 7 31.09 14.14 -1.10
C LYS A 7 30.40 13.95 0.26
N VAL A 8 29.68 12.85 0.47
CA VAL A 8 29.00 12.54 1.73
C VAL A 8 30.00 12.45 2.90
N ALA A 9 31.13 11.76 2.71
CA ALA A 9 32.17 11.66 3.74
C ALA A 9 32.74 13.04 4.12
N ALA A 10 33.06 13.87 3.12
CA ALA A 10 33.55 15.23 3.34
C ALA A 10 32.51 16.10 4.06
N LEU A 11 31.23 16.00 3.67
CA LEU A 11 30.13 16.75 4.28
C LEU A 11 29.91 16.37 5.75
N ARG A 12 30.02 15.07 6.09
CA ARG A 12 29.93 14.61 7.48
C ARG A 12 31.11 15.07 8.33
N ALA A 13 32.31 15.16 7.75
CA ALA A 13 33.51 15.63 8.44
C ALA A 13 33.57 17.15 8.62
N ALA A 14 32.85 17.91 7.78
CA ALA A 14 32.86 19.37 7.83
C ALA A 14 32.07 19.91 9.05
N PRO A 15 32.75 20.61 10.00
CA PRO A 15 32.12 21.05 11.24
C PRO A 15 31.15 22.20 11.03
N LEU A 16 31.40 23.06 10.03
CA LEU A 16 30.64 24.28 9.79
C LEU A 16 29.85 24.19 8.48
N GLN A 17 28.68 24.84 8.45
CA GLN A 17 27.85 24.92 7.23
C GLN A 17 28.59 25.62 6.09
N VAL A 18 29.38 26.65 6.38
CA VAL A 18 30.16 27.38 5.36
C VAL A 18 31.17 26.48 4.64
N ASP A 19 31.70 25.46 5.32
CA ASP A 19 32.62 24.50 4.69
C ASP A 19 31.86 23.46 3.87
N ARG A 20 30.65 23.07 4.31
CA ARG A 20 29.75 22.22 3.52
C ARG A 20 29.33 22.89 2.20
N ILE A 21 29.05 24.19 2.23
CA ILE A 21 28.77 24.96 1.01
C ILE A 21 30.00 24.99 0.08
N LYS A 22 31.23 25.10 0.60
CA LYS A 22 32.44 25.02 -0.24
C LYS A 22 32.64 23.62 -0.86
N ILE A 23 32.21 22.56 -0.18
CA ILE A 23 32.26 21.18 -0.72
C ILE A 23 31.27 21.01 -1.88
N LEU A 24 30.07 21.59 -1.75
CA LEU A 24 29.03 21.63 -2.79
C LEU A 24 29.13 22.93 -3.58
N ALA A 25 30.22 23.09 -4.33
CA ALA A 25 30.61 24.36 -4.93
C ALA A 25 29.73 24.82 -6.10
N ASP A 26 29.02 23.91 -6.77
CA ASP A 26 28.14 24.24 -7.90
C ASP A 26 26.69 24.42 -7.41
N ASP A 27 25.97 25.45 -7.89
CA ASP A 27 24.56 25.66 -7.52
C ASP A 27 23.66 24.43 -7.82
N LYS A 28 23.99 23.68 -8.87
CA LYS A 28 23.29 22.43 -9.24
C LYS A 28 23.41 21.33 -8.18
N ASP A 29 24.42 21.36 -7.30
CA ASP A 29 24.57 20.39 -6.23
C ASP A 29 23.42 20.49 -5.20
N PHE A 30 22.63 21.56 -5.23
CA PHE A 30 21.45 21.80 -4.39
C PHE A 30 20.12 21.53 -5.11
N VAL A 31 20.14 20.95 -6.31
CA VAL A 31 18.95 20.63 -7.10
C VAL A 31 18.91 19.13 -7.37
N PHE A 32 17.78 18.50 -7.09
CA PHE A 32 17.51 17.11 -7.46
C PHE A 32 16.36 17.04 -8.46
N ASP A 33 16.61 16.42 -9.62
CA ASP A 33 15.58 16.21 -10.63
C ASP A 33 14.97 14.80 -10.49
N PHE A 34 13.77 14.74 -9.92
CA PHE A 34 13.05 13.49 -9.73
C PHE A 34 12.65 12.80 -11.04
N PHE A 35 12.58 13.52 -12.17
CA PHE A 35 12.26 12.92 -13.48
C PHE A 35 13.47 12.28 -14.16
N ASN A 36 14.68 12.56 -13.66
CA ASN A 36 15.92 11.96 -14.14
C ASN A 36 16.59 11.06 -13.07
N GLY A 37 15.93 10.85 -11.93
CA GLY A 37 16.42 9.98 -10.87
C GLY A 37 16.26 8.50 -11.21
N THR A 38 17.03 7.65 -10.51
CA THR A 38 16.89 6.19 -10.64
C THR A 38 15.58 5.74 -10.00
N ALA A 39 14.67 5.22 -10.83
CA ALA A 39 13.37 4.76 -10.38
C ALA A 39 13.42 3.32 -9.86
N ALA A 40 12.86 3.08 -8.68
CA ALA A 40 12.45 1.75 -8.26
C ALA A 40 11.11 1.43 -8.95
N LYS A 41 11.05 0.33 -9.70
CA LYS A 41 9.89 -0.03 -10.52
C LYS A 41 9.30 -1.36 -10.05
N GLY A 42 7.98 -1.46 -10.13
CA GLY A 42 7.24 -2.72 -10.04
C GLY A 42 6.06 -2.70 -11.01
N ALA A 43 5.26 -3.78 -11.02
CA ALA A 43 4.16 -3.92 -11.98
C ALA A 43 3.07 -2.84 -11.86
N GLY A 44 2.92 -2.22 -10.69
CA GLY A 44 1.89 -1.21 -10.42
C GLY A 44 2.36 0.23 -10.51
N GLY A 45 3.63 0.48 -10.82
CA GLY A 45 4.18 1.85 -10.90
C GLY A 45 5.64 1.96 -10.48
N SER A 46 6.03 3.15 -10.04
CA SER A 46 7.42 3.45 -9.69
C SER A 46 7.57 4.56 -8.65
N THR A 47 8.74 4.62 -8.02
CA THR A 47 9.13 5.71 -7.12
C THR A 47 10.55 6.17 -7.39
N VAL A 48 10.82 7.45 -7.15
CA VAL A 48 12.17 8.03 -7.17
C VAL A 48 12.39 8.72 -5.83
N GLY A 49 13.38 8.24 -5.09
CA GLY A 49 13.78 8.80 -3.80
C GLY A 49 15.03 9.66 -3.90
N ALA A 50 15.02 10.81 -3.25
CA ALA A 50 16.19 11.64 -2.95
C ALA A 50 16.59 11.41 -1.49
N THR A 51 17.79 10.88 -1.28
CA THR A 51 18.37 10.56 0.03
C THR A 51 19.81 11.04 0.08
N ALA A 52 20.46 10.99 1.26
CA ALA A 52 21.90 11.29 1.36
C ALA A 52 22.77 10.44 0.41
N GLY A 53 22.28 9.27 -0.03
CA GLY A 53 23.01 8.35 -0.92
C GLY A 53 23.04 8.74 -2.40
N ASN A 54 22.18 9.67 -2.84
CA ASN A 54 22.13 10.15 -4.23
C ASN A 54 21.96 11.67 -4.36
N PHE A 55 21.67 12.36 -3.26
CA PHE A 55 21.58 13.80 -3.18
C PHE A 55 22.37 14.32 -1.97
N PRO A 56 23.71 14.52 -2.11
CA PRO A 56 24.58 14.87 -0.99
C PRO A 56 24.18 16.12 -0.21
N ALA A 57 23.46 17.07 -0.83
CA ALA A 57 22.97 18.27 -0.15
C ALA A 57 22.04 17.97 1.04
N LEU A 58 21.47 16.76 1.12
CA LEU A 58 20.64 16.35 2.26
C LEU A 58 21.46 16.05 3.52
N VAL A 59 22.76 15.79 3.41
CA VAL A 59 23.63 15.42 4.55
C VAL A 59 23.60 16.50 5.64
N ASN A 60 23.26 16.09 6.85
CA ASN A 60 23.05 16.89 8.06
C ASN A 60 21.89 17.90 7.99
N ASN A 61 20.93 17.72 7.07
CA ASN A 61 19.75 18.58 6.96
C ASN A 61 18.44 17.88 7.38
N GLY A 62 18.49 16.58 7.71
CA GLY A 62 17.36 15.86 8.33
C GLY A 62 16.14 15.72 7.41
N LEU A 63 16.35 15.62 6.09
CA LEU A 63 15.29 15.54 5.10
C LEU A 63 15.62 14.51 4.02
N ALA A 64 14.62 13.77 3.60
CA ALA A 64 14.58 13.02 2.35
C ALA A 64 13.23 13.23 1.68
N MET A 65 13.11 12.85 0.42
CA MET A 65 11.87 13.01 -0.33
C MET A 65 11.71 11.91 -1.38
N THR A 66 10.49 11.46 -1.59
CA THR A 66 10.16 10.48 -2.62
C THR A 66 9.02 11.01 -3.48
N LEU A 67 9.19 10.95 -4.80
CA LEU A 67 8.11 11.14 -5.76
C LEU A 67 7.63 9.76 -6.21
N GLY A 68 6.33 9.51 -6.12
CA GLY A 68 5.69 8.25 -6.48
C GLY A 68 4.69 8.40 -7.61
N TRP A 69 4.68 7.40 -8.51
CA TRP A 69 3.73 7.24 -9.59
C TRP A 69 3.08 5.87 -9.44
N LEU A 70 1.79 5.85 -9.16
CA LEU A 70 0.99 4.63 -9.18
C LEU A 70 0.20 4.60 -10.49
N GLY A 71 0.43 3.56 -11.28
CA GLY A 71 -0.42 3.29 -12.45
C GLY A 71 -1.86 2.97 -12.02
N PRO A 72 -2.76 2.74 -12.99
CA PRO A 72 -4.12 2.28 -12.73
C PRO A 72 -4.11 1.08 -11.78
N CYS A 73 -4.87 1.17 -10.69
CA CYS A 73 -4.92 0.15 -9.63
C CYS A 73 -3.57 -0.20 -8.96
N GLY A 74 -2.53 0.62 -9.11
CA GLY A 74 -1.22 0.42 -8.50
C GLY A 74 -1.22 0.58 -6.97
N MET A 75 -0.32 -0.13 -6.30
CA MET A 75 -0.19 -0.17 -4.84
C MET A 75 1.27 -0.02 -4.42
N ASN A 76 1.55 1.03 -3.65
CA ASN A 76 2.72 1.03 -2.78
C ASN A 76 2.40 0.09 -1.61
N THR A 77 2.97 -1.11 -1.69
CA THR A 77 2.70 -2.25 -0.82
C THR A 77 2.96 -1.91 0.65
N PRO A 78 2.36 -2.62 1.62
CA PRO A 78 2.62 -2.36 3.04
C PRO A 78 4.11 -2.30 3.37
N HIS A 79 4.56 -1.16 3.89
CA HIS A 79 5.95 -0.89 4.24
C HIS A 79 6.04 -0.01 5.48
N THR A 80 7.27 0.17 5.97
CA THR A 80 7.57 1.14 7.03
C THR A 80 8.89 1.87 6.78
N HIS A 81 9.02 3.05 7.39
CA HIS A 81 10.23 3.86 7.44
C HIS A 81 10.81 3.78 8.85
N PRO A 82 11.87 2.97 9.09
CA PRO A 82 12.39 2.75 10.44
C PRO A 82 13.05 3.99 11.05
N ARG A 83 13.50 4.94 10.22
CA ARG A 83 14.27 6.12 10.66
C ARG A 83 13.59 7.46 10.40
N ALA A 84 12.39 7.46 9.81
CA ALA A 84 11.67 8.69 9.50
C ALA A 84 10.15 8.58 9.66
N THR A 85 9.56 9.67 10.12
CA THR A 85 8.15 10.01 9.88
C THR A 85 8.01 10.54 8.45
N GLU A 86 6.95 10.14 7.77
CA GLU A 86 6.60 10.59 6.43
C GLU A 86 5.39 11.53 6.46
N MET A 87 5.43 12.57 5.63
CA MET A 87 4.25 13.34 5.26
C MET A 87 4.05 13.22 3.75
N LEU A 88 2.99 12.52 3.36
CA LEU A 88 2.62 12.31 1.97
C LEU A 88 1.60 13.35 1.53
N TYR A 89 1.79 13.92 0.35
CA TYR A 89 0.89 14.85 -0.31
C TYR A 89 0.49 14.32 -1.69
N VAL A 90 -0.81 14.35 -2.00
CA VAL A 90 -1.35 13.86 -3.27
C VAL A 90 -1.33 14.98 -4.31
N ILE A 91 -0.69 14.75 -5.45
CA ILE A 91 -0.53 15.74 -6.52
C ILE A 91 -1.77 15.75 -7.42
N ASN A 92 -2.21 14.58 -7.89
CA ASN A 92 -3.39 14.43 -8.76
C ASN A 92 -4.23 13.20 -8.37
N GLY A 93 -5.46 13.15 -8.85
CA GLY A 93 -6.38 12.03 -8.61
C GLY A 93 -6.74 11.82 -7.14
N THR A 94 -6.94 10.56 -6.76
CA THR A 94 -7.27 10.15 -5.39
C THR A 94 -6.44 8.94 -4.98
N LEU A 95 -5.99 8.93 -3.73
CA LEU A 95 -5.17 7.88 -3.16
C LEU A 95 -5.80 7.36 -1.87
N THR A 96 -6.18 6.08 -1.85
CA THR A 96 -6.56 5.43 -0.60
C THR A 96 -5.29 5.02 0.14
N SER A 97 -5.22 5.30 1.43
CA SER A 97 -4.08 4.91 2.24
C SER A 97 -4.52 4.41 3.61
N GLY A 98 -3.64 3.65 4.24
CA GLY A 98 -3.87 3.13 5.58
C GLY A 98 -2.57 3.04 6.35
N MET A 99 -2.66 3.16 7.68
CA MET A 99 -1.57 2.91 8.59
C MET A 99 -2.03 2.22 9.87
N ILE A 100 -1.11 1.45 10.44
CA ILE A 100 -1.18 0.93 11.80
C ILE A 100 0.14 1.26 12.51
N ALA A 101 0.03 1.77 13.73
CA ALA A 101 1.16 2.12 14.57
C ALA A 101 1.53 0.94 15.49
N GLU A 102 1.84 1.21 16.75
CA GLU A 102 2.20 0.20 17.74
C GLU A 102 1.02 -0.65 18.25
N ASN A 103 1.33 -1.70 19.01
CA ASN A 103 0.34 -2.64 19.57
C ASN A 103 -0.76 -1.91 20.35
N GLY A 104 -2.02 -2.25 20.05
CA GLY A 104 -3.20 -1.64 20.66
C GLY A 104 -3.67 -0.36 19.97
N ALA A 105 -2.91 0.21 19.03
CA ALA A 105 -3.38 1.29 18.19
C ALA A 105 -4.48 0.80 17.22
N ARG A 106 -5.47 1.66 16.96
CA ARG A 106 -6.46 1.40 15.91
C ARG A 106 -5.85 1.58 14.52
N PHE A 107 -6.46 0.97 13.52
CA PHE A 107 -6.20 1.28 12.13
C PHE A 107 -6.64 2.72 11.79
N VAL A 108 -5.82 3.42 10.99
CA VAL A 108 -6.14 4.74 10.43
C VAL A 108 -6.17 4.61 8.91
N GLY A 109 -7.34 4.77 8.30
CA GLY A 109 -7.52 4.71 6.85
C GLY A 109 -8.18 5.98 6.32
N ASN A 110 -7.74 6.46 5.15
CA ASN A 110 -8.27 7.64 4.50
C ASN A 110 -8.31 7.48 2.98
N THR A 111 -9.19 8.24 2.33
CA THR A 111 -9.12 8.52 0.89
C THR A 111 -8.71 9.97 0.72
N LEU A 112 -7.49 10.16 0.21
CA LEU A 112 -6.88 11.47 -0.01
C LEU A 112 -7.18 11.93 -1.43
N ASN A 113 -7.62 13.17 -1.59
CA ASN A 113 -7.78 13.83 -2.87
C ASN A 113 -6.54 14.68 -3.18
N ALA A 114 -6.35 15.03 -4.45
CA ALA A 114 -5.36 16.03 -4.85
C ALA A 114 -5.41 17.28 -3.95
N GLY A 115 -4.24 17.70 -3.47
CA GLY A 115 -4.12 18.82 -2.54
C GLY A 115 -4.17 18.43 -1.05
N GLN A 116 -4.45 17.18 -0.72
CA GLN A 116 -4.48 16.69 0.66
C GLN A 116 -3.18 15.98 1.04
N ALA A 117 -2.88 16.01 2.33
CA ALA A 117 -1.73 15.31 2.90
C ALA A 117 -2.13 14.38 4.05
N GLN A 118 -1.32 13.34 4.27
CA GLN A 118 -1.42 12.43 5.40
C GLN A 118 -0.04 12.20 6.01
N ILE A 119 0.01 12.15 7.33
CA ILE A 119 1.19 11.76 8.09
C ILE A 119 1.21 10.23 8.28
N PHE A 120 2.39 9.64 8.15
CA PHE A 120 2.71 8.28 8.57
C PHE A 120 3.82 8.35 9.61
N LEU A 121 3.56 7.80 10.79
CA LEU A 121 4.48 7.89 11.92
C LEU A 121 5.72 7.03 11.65
N GLN A 122 6.88 7.45 12.15
CA GLN A 122 8.09 6.62 12.12
C GLN A 122 7.82 5.22 12.66
N GLY A 123 8.22 4.20 11.90
CA GLY A 123 8.01 2.79 12.26
C GLY A 123 6.57 2.29 12.11
N SER A 124 5.60 3.13 11.72
CA SER A 124 4.24 2.66 11.41
C SER A 124 4.22 1.86 10.11
N ILE A 125 3.46 0.76 10.07
CA ILE A 125 3.20 0.01 8.85
C ILE A 125 2.11 0.76 8.08
N HIS A 126 2.37 1.11 6.83
CA HIS A 126 1.43 1.85 6.02
C HIS A 126 1.50 1.46 4.54
N PHE A 127 0.48 1.86 3.78
CA PHE A 127 0.38 1.58 2.35
C PHE A 127 -0.37 2.70 1.63
N GLN A 128 -0.20 2.77 0.32
CA GLN A 128 -1.00 3.62 -0.54
C GLN A 128 -1.48 2.85 -1.78
N GLN A 129 -2.71 3.11 -2.17
CA GLN A 129 -3.42 2.39 -3.23
C GLN A 129 -4.12 3.39 -4.13
N ASN A 130 -3.82 3.33 -5.42
CA ASN A 130 -4.63 3.96 -6.44
C ASN A 130 -5.87 3.10 -6.68
N GLU A 131 -7.06 3.64 -6.44
CA GLU A 131 -8.34 2.96 -6.71
C GLU A 131 -8.97 3.39 -8.04
N LEU A 132 -8.24 4.18 -8.85
CA LEU A 132 -8.69 4.69 -10.12
C LEU A 132 -8.13 3.86 -11.29
N CYS A 133 -8.78 4.01 -12.44
CA CYS A 133 -8.31 3.47 -13.71
C CYS A 133 -7.32 4.41 -14.42
N ASP A 134 -7.03 5.57 -13.83
CA ASP A 134 -6.06 6.55 -14.31
C ASP A 134 -4.88 6.63 -13.33
N PRO A 135 -3.67 7.00 -13.80
CA PRO A 135 -2.49 7.14 -12.95
C PRO A 135 -2.61 8.23 -11.87
N VAL A 136 -1.95 8.01 -10.73
CA VAL A 136 -1.88 8.93 -9.59
C VAL A 136 -0.44 9.20 -9.18
N MET A 137 -0.15 10.46 -8.83
CA MET A 137 1.13 10.94 -8.35
C MET A 137 1.01 11.46 -6.93
N PHE A 138 2.02 11.17 -6.11
CA PHE A 138 2.15 11.70 -4.77
C PHE A 138 3.62 12.03 -4.47
N ILE A 139 3.83 12.93 -3.51
CA ILE A 139 5.16 13.23 -2.98
C ILE A 139 5.17 12.95 -1.49
N ALA A 140 6.25 12.35 -0.99
CA ALA A 140 6.46 12.00 0.40
C ALA A 140 7.69 12.76 0.91
N ALA A 141 7.51 13.61 1.91
CA ALA A 141 8.61 14.27 2.62
C ALA A 141 8.91 13.49 3.91
N LEU A 142 10.19 13.19 4.16
CA LEU A 142 10.63 12.37 5.28
C LEU A 142 11.59 13.16 6.16
N ASN A 143 11.43 13.10 7.47
CA ASN A 143 12.25 13.88 8.43
C ASN A 143 13.61 13.23 8.77
N ASN A 144 14.19 12.49 7.83
CA ASN A 144 15.53 11.94 7.93
C ASN A 144 16.12 11.78 6.52
N GLU A 145 17.40 12.12 6.33
CA GLU A 145 18.12 11.98 5.06
C GLU A 145 18.36 10.52 4.63
N ASP A 146 18.25 9.59 5.59
CA ASP A 146 18.24 8.15 5.38
C ASP A 146 17.01 7.56 6.11
N PRO A 147 15.82 7.62 5.50
CA PRO A 147 14.59 7.15 6.15
C PRO A 147 14.56 5.63 6.33
N GLY A 148 15.28 4.90 5.47
CA GLY A 148 15.11 3.46 5.25
C GLY A 148 13.76 3.12 4.66
N VAL A 149 13.62 1.94 4.07
CA VAL A 149 12.30 1.40 3.69
C VAL A 149 12.30 -0.10 3.94
N GLU A 150 11.26 -0.59 4.60
CA GLU A 150 11.10 -2.01 4.91
C GLU A 150 9.73 -2.47 4.39
N SER A 151 9.72 -3.21 3.28
CA SER A 151 8.51 -3.82 2.73
C SER A 151 8.10 -5.03 3.55
N ILE A 152 6.96 -4.96 4.23
CA ILE A 152 6.65 -5.86 5.34
C ILE A 152 6.58 -7.32 4.90
N ALA A 153 5.92 -7.62 3.78
CA ALA A 153 5.74 -9.00 3.33
C ALA A 153 7.09 -9.65 2.97
N GLN A 154 7.92 -8.98 2.16
CA GLN A 154 9.23 -9.47 1.73
C GLN A 154 10.17 -9.73 2.91
N ARG A 155 10.04 -8.92 3.97
CA ARG A 155 10.95 -8.95 5.11
C ARG A 155 10.50 -9.96 6.16
N TYR A 156 9.20 -10.06 6.39
CA TYR A 156 8.62 -11.05 7.30
C TYR A 156 8.75 -12.48 6.75
N PHE A 157 8.39 -12.71 5.49
CA PHE A 157 8.53 -14.04 4.87
C PHE A 157 9.96 -14.39 4.46
N GLY A 158 10.89 -13.43 4.49
CA GLY A 158 12.32 -13.67 4.35
C GLY A 158 13.03 -14.08 5.64
N LEU A 159 12.30 -14.20 6.77
CA LEU A 159 12.80 -14.81 8.01
C LEU A 159 12.94 -16.33 7.86
N PRO A 160 13.66 -17.03 8.77
CA PRO A 160 13.73 -18.48 8.74
C PRO A 160 12.32 -19.11 8.70
N PRO A 161 12.04 -20.06 7.80
CA PRO A 161 10.69 -20.63 7.65
C PRO A 161 10.10 -21.24 8.93
N ASP A 162 10.93 -21.80 9.81
CA ASP A 162 10.51 -22.32 11.12
C ASP A 162 10.05 -21.20 12.07
N VAL A 163 10.74 -20.06 12.06
CA VAL A 163 10.34 -18.85 12.81
C VAL A 163 9.03 -18.30 12.28
N VAL A 164 8.88 -18.19 10.96
CA VAL A 164 7.63 -17.72 10.33
C VAL A 164 6.49 -18.67 10.68
N ALA A 165 6.67 -19.98 10.48
CA ALA A 165 5.66 -20.99 10.78
C ALA A 165 5.22 -20.94 12.25
N ALA A 166 6.16 -20.84 13.20
CA ALA A 166 5.86 -20.71 14.62
C ALA A 166 5.06 -19.43 14.91
N SER A 167 5.45 -18.29 14.33
CA SER A 167 4.78 -17.00 14.55
C SER A 167 3.37 -16.92 13.95
N LEU A 168 3.05 -17.76 12.96
CA LEU A 168 1.72 -17.87 12.36
C LEU A 168 0.80 -18.90 13.05
N GLY A 169 1.15 -19.34 14.27
CA GLY A 169 0.35 -20.30 15.05
C GLY A 169 0.62 -21.76 14.68
N ASP A 170 1.87 -22.06 14.32
CA ASP A 170 2.36 -23.39 13.93
C ASP A 170 1.65 -23.95 12.70
N LEU A 171 1.72 -23.22 11.58
CA LEU A 171 1.27 -23.69 10.27
C LEU A 171 2.15 -24.81 9.69
N GLY A 172 3.27 -25.14 10.35
CA GLY A 172 4.33 -25.99 9.83
C GLY A 172 5.17 -25.30 8.75
N VAL A 173 6.44 -25.68 8.67
CA VAL A 173 7.41 -25.12 7.68
C VAL A 173 6.91 -25.29 6.24
N GLN A 174 6.26 -26.41 5.94
CA GLN A 174 5.71 -26.69 4.61
C GLN A 174 4.60 -25.72 4.21
N GLY A 175 3.86 -25.16 5.19
CA GLY A 175 2.79 -24.20 4.94
C GLY A 175 3.27 -22.80 4.57
N VAL A 176 4.52 -22.46 4.90
CA VAL A 176 5.09 -21.12 4.66
C VAL A 176 6.20 -21.12 3.61
N THR A 177 6.83 -22.27 3.37
CA THR A 177 7.87 -22.43 2.35
C THR A 177 7.29 -22.11 0.97
N GLY A 178 7.99 -21.26 0.22
CA GLY A 178 7.57 -20.86 -1.13
C GLY A 178 6.61 -19.66 -1.17
N ILE A 179 6.06 -19.21 -0.03
CA ILE A 179 5.27 -17.95 0.01
C ILE A 179 6.13 -16.77 -0.44
N GLU A 180 7.38 -16.72 0.01
CA GLU A 180 8.34 -15.67 -0.37
C GLU A 180 8.42 -15.46 -1.89
N ALA A 181 8.43 -16.54 -2.68
CA ALA A 181 8.54 -16.48 -4.13
C ALA A 181 7.29 -15.92 -4.83
N MET A 182 6.17 -15.82 -4.11
CA MET A 182 4.91 -15.26 -4.62
C MET A 182 4.73 -13.77 -4.26
N ILE A 183 5.62 -13.18 -3.46
CA ILE A 183 5.47 -11.80 -2.98
C ILE A 183 6.00 -10.83 -4.05
N PRO A 184 5.14 -10.00 -4.67
CA PRO A 184 5.56 -9.11 -5.74
C PRO A 184 6.47 -7.99 -5.23
N ASP A 185 7.23 -7.41 -6.14
CA ASP A 185 8.00 -6.20 -5.92
C ASP A 185 7.09 -5.02 -5.62
N ASN A 186 7.59 -4.12 -4.78
CA ASN A 186 7.02 -2.80 -4.64
C ASN A 186 7.44 -1.95 -5.86
N ILE A 187 6.56 -1.30 -6.62
CA ILE A 187 5.12 -1.08 -6.50
C ILE A 187 4.34 -2.22 -7.19
N ALA A 188 3.34 -2.81 -6.53
CA ALA A 188 2.59 -3.95 -7.06
C ALA A 188 1.24 -3.53 -7.67
N LEU A 189 0.63 -4.41 -8.48
CA LEU A 189 -0.80 -4.30 -8.79
C LEU A 189 -1.62 -4.54 -7.51
N GLY A 190 -2.54 -3.63 -7.24
CA GLY A 190 -3.26 -3.50 -5.99
C GLY A 190 -4.43 -4.45 -5.82
N ARG A 191 -5.61 -3.93 -5.41
CA ARG A 191 -6.77 -4.78 -5.10
C ARG A 191 -7.43 -5.35 -6.36
N GLN A 192 -7.87 -6.60 -6.29
CA GLN A 192 -8.50 -7.29 -7.42
C GLN A 192 -9.78 -6.59 -7.89
N GLU A 193 -10.58 -6.06 -6.96
CA GLU A 193 -11.81 -5.33 -7.27
C GLU A 193 -11.56 -4.09 -8.16
N CYS A 194 -10.45 -3.37 -7.95
CA CYS A 194 -10.05 -2.28 -8.84
C CYS A 194 -9.65 -2.80 -10.22
N LEU A 195 -8.85 -3.85 -10.27
CA LEU A 195 -8.38 -4.44 -11.53
C LEU A 195 -9.56 -4.88 -12.41
N ASP A 196 -10.54 -5.56 -11.82
CA ASP A 196 -11.74 -6.01 -12.51
C ASP A 196 -12.56 -4.81 -13.03
N ARG A 197 -12.73 -3.77 -12.20
CA ARG A 197 -13.42 -2.53 -12.59
C ARG A 197 -12.73 -1.80 -13.75
N CYS A 198 -11.40 -1.84 -13.79
CA CYS A 198 -10.60 -1.16 -14.81
C CYS A 198 -10.24 -2.06 -16.00
N GLY A 199 -10.70 -3.33 -16.02
CA GLY A 199 -10.40 -4.28 -17.09
C GLY A 199 -8.92 -4.70 -17.16
N ILE A 200 -8.19 -4.62 -16.05
CA ILE A 200 -6.77 -4.95 -15.94
C ILE A 200 -6.65 -6.41 -15.47
N LYS A 201 -5.84 -7.22 -16.16
CA LYS A 201 -5.55 -8.59 -15.72
C LYS A 201 -4.30 -8.59 -14.84
N ARG A 202 -4.39 -9.20 -13.65
CA ARG A 202 -3.21 -9.49 -12.82
C ARG A 202 -2.41 -10.61 -13.49
N GLY A 203 -1.41 -10.25 -14.28
CA GLY A 203 -0.41 -11.17 -14.77
C GLY A 203 0.66 -11.47 -13.72
N ASP A 204 1.72 -12.15 -14.15
CA ASP A 204 2.91 -12.35 -13.33
C ASP A 204 3.54 -11.00 -12.99
N GLN A 205 3.98 -10.86 -11.75
CA GLN A 205 4.61 -9.64 -11.24
C GLN A 205 6.09 -9.93 -10.97
N PRO A 206 6.97 -8.92 -11.04
CA PRO A 206 8.38 -9.12 -10.70
C PRO A 206 8.53 -9.40 -9.19
N HIS A 207 9.58 -10.16 -8.83
CA HIS A 207 9.87 -10.64 -7.46
C HIS A 207 11.36 -10.43 -7.09
N ALA A 208 12.01 -9.39 -7.64
CA ALA A 208 13.43 -9.13 -7.46
C ALA A 208 13.80 -8.48 -6.10
N GLN A 209 12.83 -7.98 -5.34
CA GLN A 209 13.03 -7.24 -4.08
C GLN A 209 12.98 -8.13 -2.83
N LEU A 210 12.97 -9.45 -3.01
CA LEU A 210 12.99 -10.42 -1.92
C LEU A 210 14.27 -10.32 -1.08
N GLN A 211 14.18 -10.74 0.18
CA GLN A 211 15.36 -10.88 1.02
C GLN A 211 16.34 -11.88 0.41
N PRO A 212 17.67 -11.61 0.46
CA PRO A 212 18.66 -12.62 0.13
C PRO A 212 18.47 -13.86 1.02
N PRO A 213 18.75 -15.08 0.51
CA PRO A 213 18.65 -16.30 1.29
C PRO A 213 19.48 -16.21 2.58
N ILE A 214 18.88 -16.65 3.69
CA ILE A 214 19.58 -16.71 4.98
C ILE A 214 20.74 -17.70 4.86
N SER A 215 21.94 -17.27 5.24
CA SER A 215 23.11 -18.14 5.31
C SER A 215 22.81 -19.38 6.16
N THR A 216 23.16 -20.55 5.63
CA THR A 216 22.98 -21.87 6.30
C THR A 216 23.58 -21.92 7.71
N THR A 217 24.47 -21.00 8.06
CA THR A 217 25.07 -20.86 9.41
C THR A 217 24.05 -20.46 10.49
N TYR A 218 22.93 -19.81 10.13
CA TYR A 218 21.82 -19.50 11.05
C TYR A 218 20.75 -20.60 11.12
N SER A 219 20.82 -21.64 10.27
CA SER A 219 19.82 -22.72 10.23
C SER A 219 19.86 -23.65 11.45
N THR A 220 20.91 -23.55 12.27
CA THR A 220 21.01 -24.27 13.54
C THR A 220 21.08 -23.27 14.68
N TRP A 221 19.92 -22.85 15.19
CA TRP A 221 19.86 -22.41 16.57
C TRP A 221 20.46 -23.54 17.42
N PRO A 222 21.43 -23.28 18.32
CA PRO A 222 21.96 -24.33 19.17
C PRO A 222 20.77 -24.89 19.93
N ALA A 223 20.41 -26.15 19.64
CA ALA A 223 19.41 -26.87 20.40
C ALA A 223 19.87 -26.77 21.86
N SER A 224 19.14 -25.98 22.66
CA SER A 224 19.28 -26.02 24.10
C SER A 224 19.24 -27.49 24.49
N LYS A 225 20.30 -27.96 25.17
CA LYS A 225 20.44 -29.35 25.60
C LYS A 225 19.07 -29.88 25.98
N THR A 226 18.63 -30.89 25.24
CA THR A 226 17.36 -31.57 25.45
C THR A 226 17.31 -32.03 26.90
N VAL A 227 16.67 -31.25 27.77
CA VAL A 227 16.05 -31.82 28.95
C VAL A 227 14.89 -32.59 28.36
N SER A 228 14.98 -33.93 28.48
CA SER A 228 13.97 -34.87 28.03
C SER A 228 12.64 -34.55 28.70
N TYR A 229 11.87 -33.61 28.14
CA TYR A 229 10.48 -33.44 28.50
C TYR A 229 9.72 -34.50 27.70
N SER A 230 9.24 -35.53 28.38
CA SER A 230 8.33 -36.50 27.79
C SER A 230 7.04 -35.75 27.47
N PRO A 231 6.68 -35.54 26.19
CA PRO A 231 5.43 -34.87 25.89
C PRO A 231 4.30 -35.77 26.38
N SER A 232 3.54 -35.29 27.36
CA SER A 232 2.19 -35.77 27.61
C SER A 232 1.40 -35.50 26.33
N SER A 233 1.24 -36.52 25.50
CA SER A 233 0.38 -36.48 24.32
C SER A 233 -1.07 -36.32 24.76
N THR A 234 -1.53 -35.10 25.00
CA THR A 234 -2.93 -34.77 24.76
C THR A 234 -3.07 -34.64 23.24
N HIS A 235 -3.44 -35.75 22.60
CA HIS A 235 -3.99 -35.73 21.25
C HIS A 235 -5.22 -34.81 21.25
N TYR A 236 -5.03 -33.54 20.91
CA TYR A 236 -6.15 -32.69 20.50
C TYR A 236 -6.31 -32.87 19.00
N THR A 237 -7.07 -33.89 18.61
CA THR A 237 -7.67 -33.95 17.27
C THR A 237 -8.57 -32.73 17.12
N ARG A 238 -8.05 -31.65 16.54
CA ARG A 238 -8.90 -30.56 16.05
C ARG A 238 -9.66 -31.13 14.86
N ASN A 239 -10.94 -31.42 15.09
CA ASN A 239 -11.83 -31.96 14.09
C ASN A 239 -11.98 -30.91 12.96
N VAL A 240 -11.32 -31.13 11.82
CA VAL A 240 -11.40 -30.30 10.61
C VAL A 240 -12.72 -30.60 9.88
N GLN A 241 -13.82 -30.47 10.61
CA GLN A 241 -15.17 -30.66 10.10
C GLN A 241 -16.14 -29.57 10.59
N SER A 242 -15.63 -28.53 11.28
CA SER A 242 -16.43 -27.42 11.79
C SER A 242 -16.18 -26.06 11.10
N THR A 243 -15.54 -26.05 9.91
CA THR A 243 -15.42 -24.83 9.09
C THR A 243 -16.18 -24.92 7.75
N GLY A 244 -16.94 -25.99 7.51
CA GLY A 244 -17.84 -26.12 6.36
C GLY A 244 -19.27 -25.59 6.57
N ASN A 245 -19.67 -25.30 7.82
CA ASN A 245 -21.06 -24.99 8.17
C ASN A 245 -21.39 -23.50 8.33
N VAL A 246 -20.52 -22.59 7.87
CA VAL A 246 -20.82 -21.15 7.87
C VAL A 246 -21.34 -20.65 6.52
N PHE A 247 -21.33 -21.49 5.47
CA PHE A 247 -21.87 -21.13 4.13
C PHE A 247 -23.04 -22.01 3.65
N GLY A 248 -23.60 -22.89 4.49
CA GLY A 248 -24.68 -23.83 4.11
C GLY A 248 -26.10 -23.45 4.57
N ALA A 249 -26.26 -22.50 5.49
CA ALA A 249 -27.55 -22.23 6.15
C ALA A 249 -28.47 -21.24 5.40
N LEU A 250 -28.46 -21.27 4.06
CA LEU A 250 -29.41 -20.49 3.23
C LEU A 250 -30.02 -21.29 2.07
N ALA A 251 -29.79 -22.61 1.99
CA ALA A 251 -30.26 -23.43 0.86
C ALA A 251 -31.26 -24.54 1.25
N GLU A 252 -31.71 -24.61 2.50
CA GLU A 252 -32.69 -25.60 2.96
C GLU A 252 -34.00 -24.93 3.44
N ASP A 253 -34.61 -24.09 2.61
CA ASP A 253 -35.99 -23.63 2.84
C ASP A 253 -36.79 -23.48 1.53
N ALA A 254 -36.34 -24.09 0.43
CA ALA A 254 -37.01 -23.98 -0.87
C ALA A 254 -37.77 -25.26 -1.30
N SER A 255 -37.58 -26.40 -0.62
CA SER A 255 -38.11 -27.69 -1.06
C SER A 255 -39.36 -28.17 -0.31
N THR A 256 -39.82 -27.47 0.73
CA THR A 256 -41.00 -27.88 1.54
C THR A 256 -42.32 -27.19 1.17
N VAL A 257 -42.36 -26.33 0.15
CA VAL A 257 -43.60 -25.60 -0.23
C VAL A 257 -44.26 -26.15 -1.50
N ALA A 258 -43.67 -27.14 -2.18
CA ALA A 258 -44.23 -27.67 -3.44
C ALA A 258 -45.32 -28.75 -3.27
N SER A 259 -45.84 -28.98 -2.06
CA SER A 259 -46.87 -30.01 -1.85
C SER A 259 -47.94 -29.63 -0.82
N SER A 260 -48.62 -28.50 -1.01
CA SER A 260 -50.01 -28.33 -0.55
C SER A 260 -50.61 -27.01 -1.03
N GLY A 261 -51.67 -27.10 -1.84
CA GLY A 261 -52.80 -26.15 -1.89
C GLY A 261 -52.53 -24.67 -2.20
N GLY A 262 -53.19 -24.18 -3.25
CA GLY A 262 -53.21 -22.79 -3.72
C GLY A 262 -52.97 -21.68 -2.70
N ILE A 263 -52.09 -20.74 -3.08
CA ILE A 263 -51.77 -19.50 -2.35
C ILE A 263 -53.07 -18.74 -2.06
N SER A 264 -53.37 -18.52 -0.78
CA SER A 264 -54.52 -17.71 -0.38
C SER A 264 -54.31 -16.24 -0.75
N ASN A 265 -55.38 -15.55 -1.15
CA ASN A 265 -55.33 -14.14 -1.58
C ASN A 265 -54.66 -13.20 -0.54
N SER A 266 -54.69 -13.56 0.75
CA SER A 266 -54.03 -12.81 1.81
C SER A 266 -52.50 -12.86 1.75
N VAL A 267 -51.90 -14.00 1.37
CA VAL A 267 -50.45 -14.15 1.23
C VAL A 267 -49.94 -13.40 -0.01
N LEU A 268 -50.71 -13.43 -1.10
CA LEU A 268 -50.38 -12.67 -2.32
C LEU A 268 -50.41 -11.15 -2.07
N ILE A 269 -51.43 -10.66 -1.35
CA ILE A 269 -51.53 -9.24 -0.99
C ILE A 269 -50.38 -8.83 -0.07
N ALA A 270 -50.03 -9.66 0.93
CA ALA A 270 -48.90 -9.37 1.82
C ALA A 270 -47.56 -9.28 1.06
N LEU A 271 -47.32 -10.19 0.10
CA LEU A 271 -46.13 -10.16 -0.74
C LEU A 271 -46.06 -8.90 -1.62
N ILE A 272 -47.17 -8.48 -2.22
CA ILE A 272 -47.22 -7.25 -3.04
C ILE A 272 -46.89 -6.02 -2.18
N VAL A 273 -47.40 -5.95 -0.95
CA VAL A 273 -47.13 -4.83 -0.03
C VAL A 273 -45.65 -4.80 0.37
N VAL A 274 -45.04 -5.93 0.70
CA VAL A 274 -43.62 -6.01 1.10
C VAL A 274 -42.71 -5.66 -0.07
N VAL A 275 -42.96 -6.23 -1.25
CA VAL A 275 -42.16 -5.94 -2.45
C VAL A 275 -42.33 -4.48 -2.88
N GLY A 276 -43.54 -3.92 -2.77
CA GLY A 276 -43.80 -2.51 -3.02
C GLY A 276 -43.04 -1.58 -2.07
N ALA A 277 -43.01 -1.90 -0.78
CA ALA A 277 -42.26 -1.14 0.22
C ALA A 277 -40.74 -1.19 -0.02
N MET A 278 -40.21 -2.36 -0.38
CA MET A 278 -38.80 -2.51 -0.74
C MET A 278 -38.44 -1.72 -2.01
N ALA A 279 -39.28 -1.79 -3.05
CA ALA A 279 -39.07 -1.04 -4.28
C ALA A 279 -39.04 0.49 -4.03
N LEU A 280 -39.96 1.00 -3.21
CA LEU A 280 -39.95 2.39 -2.76
C LEU A 280 -38.67 2.73 -1.98
N GLY A 281 -38.22 1.85 -1.08
CA GLY A 281 -36.96 2.01 -0.35
C GLY A 281 -35.75 2.16 -1.27
N TYR A 282 -35.63 1.31 -2.30
CA TYR A 282 -34.54 1.38 -3.28
C TYR A 282 -34.60 2.66 -4.13
N VAL A 283 -35.79 3.14 -4.50
CA VAL A 283 -35.95 4.41 -5.22
C VAL A 283 -35.51 5.59 -4.36
N VAL A 284 -35.84 5.59 -3.07
CA VAL A 284 -35.42 6.63 -2.12
C VAL A 284 -33.90 6.62 -1.96
N ILE A 285 -33.28 5.45 -1.78
CA ILE A 285 -31.81 5.31 -1.69
C ILE A 285 -31.14 5.80 -2.99
N GLY A 286 -31.68 5.43 -4.16
CA GLY A 286 -31.20 5.90 -5.45
C GLY A 286 -31.31 7.42 -5.62
N ALA A 287 -32.39 8.03 -5.11
CA ALA A 287 -32.56 9.47 -5.09
C ALA A 287 -31.54 10.16 -4.17
N PHE A 288 -31.33 9.65 -2.95
CA PHE A 288 -30.29 10.15 -2.04
C PHE A 288 -28.89 10.05 -2.63
N TRP A 289 -28.57 8.93 -3.29
CA TRP A 289 -27.30 8.75 -3.97
C TRP A 289 -27.11 9.74 -5.14
N LEU A 290 -28.16 9.96 -5.96
CA LEU A 290 -28.13 10.95 -7.05
C LEU A 290 -27.95 12.39 -6.53
N VAL A 291 -28.62 12.74 -5.44
CA VAL A 291 -28.48 14.05 -4.79
C VAL A 291 -27.09 14.23 -4.18
N GLY A 292 -26.58 13.20 -3.49
CA GLY A 292 -25.21 13.19 -2.94
C GLY A 292 -24.14 13.32 -4.03
N ARG A 293 -24.30 12.58 -5.13
CA ARG A 293 -23.38 12.66 -6.29
C ARG A 293 -23.40 14.03 -6.96
N ARG A 294 -24.57 14.68 -7.06
CA ARG A 294 -24.69 16.05 -7.57
C ARG A 294 -24.04 17.07 -6.62
N ARG A 295 -24.18 16.88 -5.31
CA ARG A 295 -23.56 17.73 -4.29
C ARG A 295 -22.03 17.59 -4.30
N GLN A 296 -21.51 16.36 -4.38
CA GLN A 296 -20.08 16.11 -4.55
C GLN A 296 -19.53 16.71 -5.85
N LYS A 297 -20.25 16.58 -6.99
CA LYS A 297 -19.84 17.25 -8.24
C LYS A 297 -19.80 18.78 -8.10
N LYS A 298 -20.74 19.38 -7.35
CA LYS A 298 -20.74 20.83 -7.07
C LYS A 298 -19.59 21.22 -6.14
N GLU A 299 -19.27 20.42 -5.12
CA GLU A 299 -18.14 20.66 -4.22
C GLU A 299 -16.79 20.47 -4.94
N GLN A 300 -16.67 19.47 -5.83
CA GLN A 300 -15.52 19.31 -6.73
C GLN A 300 -15.38 20.48 -7.71
N ALA A 301 -16.49 21.02 -8.22
CA ALA A 301 -16.48 22.21 -9.08
C ALA A 301 -16.19 23.51 -8.31
N ALA A 302 -16.57 23.59 -7.03
CA ALA A 302 -16.31 24.72 -6.15
C ALA A 302 -14.88 24.72 -5.58
N ASN A 303 -14.26 23.55 -5.44
CA ASN A 303 -12.83 23.38 -5.08
C ASN A 303 -11.88 23.60 -6.26
N ARG A 304 -12.32 24.32 -7.30
CA ARG A 304 -11.43 24.79 -8.36
C ARG A 304 -10.46 25.80 -7.75
N TRP A 305 -9.26 25.32 -7.47
CA TRP A 305 -8.13 25.98 -6.84
C TRP A 305 -8.00 27.46 -7.22
N TYR A 306 -7.67 28.31 -6.24
CA TYR A 306 -7.06 29.60 -6.53
C TYR A 306 -5.69 29.34 -7.16
N VAL A 307 -5.64 29.36 -8.49
CA VAL A 307 -4.40 29.35 -9.27
C VAL A 307 -3.98 30.81 -9.39
N ARG A 308 -2.78 31.17 -8.92
CA ARG A 308 -2.25 32.52 -9.18
C ARG A 308 -2.29 32.78 -10.69
N PRO A 309 -2.68 33.98 -11.16
CA PRO A 309 -2.81 34.26 -12.59
C PRO A 309 -1.57 33.88 -13.41
N GLU A 310 -0.36 34.02 -12.84
CA GLU A 310 0.90 33.63 -13.48
C GLU A 310 1.10 32.11 -13.69
N MET A 311 0.28 31.26 -13.07
CA MET A 311 0.36 29.79 -13.15
C MET A 311 -0.74 29.20 -14.05
N ALA A 312 -1.65 30.03 -14.58
CA ALA A 312 -2.66 29.58 -15.53
C ALA A 312 -2.00 29.14 -16.84
N GLY A 313 -2.19 27.86 -17.22
CA GLY A 313 -1.64 27.29 -18.45
C GLY A 313 -0.29 26.57 -18.30
N ARG A 314 0.29 26.53 -17.09
CA ARG A 314 1.40 25.62 -16.78
C ARG A 314 0.82 24.33 -16.21
N SER A 315 0.90 23.24 -16.97
CA SER A 315 0.53 21.92 -16.46
C SER A 315 1.49 21.53 -15.34
N LEU A 316 0.98 21.33 -14.12
CA LEU A 316 1.74 20.71 -13.02
C LEU A 316 1.91 19.20 -13.22
N VAL A 317 1.37 18.67 -14.32
CA VAL A 317 1.46 17.28 -14.76
C VAL A 317 2.21 17.30 -16.09
N PRO A 318 3.42 16.71 -16.21
CA PRO A 318 3.95 16.40 -17.52
C PRO A 318 2.93 15.53 -18.24
N THR A 319 2.49 15.94 -19.43
CA THR A 319 1.72 15.07 -20.32
C THR A 319 2.52 13.80 -20.58
N GLU A 320 1.86 12.64 -20.59
CA GLU A 320 2.43 11.28 -20.67
C GLU A 320 3.42 11.02 -21.83
N GLU A 321 3.63 11.96 -22.74
CA GLU A 321 4.42 11.81 -23.98
C GLU A 321 5.90 11.41 -23.77
N LYS A 322 6.44 11.42 -22.55
CA LYS A 322 7.86 11.10 -22.32
C LYS A 322 8.14 9.67 -21.86
N TYR A 323 7.13 8.84 -21.60
CA TYR A 323 7.34 7.47 -21.10
C TYR A 323 7.16 6.35 -22.14
N ASP A 324 6.66 6.66 -23.35
CA ASP A 324 6.40 5.68 -24.41
C ASP A 324 7.40 5.71 -25.59
N ALA A 325 8.49 6.46 -25.51
CA ALA A 325 9.53 6.42 -26.54
C ALA A 325 10.58 5.34 -26.22
N PRO A 326 10.73 4.28 -27.04
CA PRO A 326 11.86 3.38 -26.91
C PRO A 326 13.15 4.14 -27.24
N GLN A 327 14.13 4.10 -26.33
CA GLN A 327 15.55 4.32 -26.66
C GLN A 327 16.25 2.97 -26.76
#